data_AF-A0A7Y0C1R0-F1
#
_entry.id   AF-A0A7Y0C1R0-F1
#
_cell.length_a   1.000
_cell.length_b   1.000
_cell.length_c   1.000
_cell.angle_alpha   90.00
_cell.angle_beta   90.00
_cell.angle_gamma   90.00
#
_symmetry.space_group_name_H-M   'P 1'
#
loop_
_entity.id
_entity.type
_entity.pdbx_description
1 polymer ?
#
loop_
_entity_poly.entity_id
_entity_poly.type
_entity_poly.pdbx_seq_one_letter_code
_entity_poly.pdbx_strand_id
1 'polypeptide(L)'
;MNTTATDKTDEIAAQNTQPYEVVRFNALKHGILSRYTVLSHESHADYESLVNSLMDEHLPAGATEQHLIEELASVIWRKRRVLQAEGATINKGLKESARSAKTVIPAAAPFEMGLSGEGTDIRDLMDLKPEDVTESQRAARHDLDATNKASAILRKGGDRAYDKALRALLPDSRDWWESYVEEEEYTADVEGLTSFITEHLSPVCHQQEKESRHHDAIVNQTIGEGLQAYKLEKLSRYETHLDRKFERTLAMLIKLKDLRSSRTG
;
A
#
# COMPACT_ATOMS: atom_id res chain seq x y z
N MET A 1 -19.29 -43.45 51.47
CA MET A 1 -19.50 -42.64 50.26
C MET A 1 -18.92 -41.27 50.51
N ASN A 2 -17.75 -41.00 49.94
CA ASN A 2 -17.17 -39.68 49.62
C ASN A 2 -15.69 -39.90 49.34
N THR A 3 -15.31 -39.87 48.08
CA THR A 3 -13.93 -39.58 47.68
C THR A 3 -13.98 -38.81 46.37
N THR A 4 -13.46 -37.60 46.46
CA THR A 4 -13.34 -36.54 45.47
C THR A 4 -12.60 -36.99 44.21
N ALA A 5 -13.27 -36.80 43.08
CA ALA A 5 -12.64 -36.69 41.76
C ALA A 5 -12.46 -35.21 41.46
N THR A 6 -11.22 -34.76 41.33
CA THR A 6 -10.87 -33.61 40.47
C THR A 6 -9.56 -33.96 39.79
N ASP A 7 -9.76 -34.35 38.53
CA ASP A 7 -8.76 -34.77 37.57
C ASP A 7 -8.07 -33.54 36.96
N LYS A 8 -6.89 -33.85 36.44
CA LYS A 8 -5.89 -33.03 35.78
C LYS A 8 -6.47 -32.15 34.66
N THR A 9 -6.44 -30.82 34.80
CA THR A 9 -6.51 -29.89 33.65
C THR A 9 -6.01 -28.49 34.03
N ASP A 10 -4.76 -28.36 34.49
CA ASP A 10 -4.09 -27.05 34.64
C ASP A 10 -2.76 -26.96 33.85
N GLU A 11 -2.51 -27.89 32.94
CA GLU A 11 -1.45 -27.79 31.95
C GLU A 11 -2.10 -27.83 30.57
N ILE A 12 -2.37 -26.67 29.98
CA ILE A 12 -2.37 -26.33 28.54
C ILE A 12 -3.03 -24.95 28.45
N ALA A 13 -2.24 -23.89 28.58
CA ALA A 13 -2.44 -22.60 27.91
C ALA A 13 -1.40 -21.57 28.39
N ALA A 14 -0.13 -21.96 28.48
CA ALA A 14 0.95 -20.97 28.35
C ALA A 14 0.99 -20.57 26.87
N GLN A 15 0.06 -19.70 26.47
CA GLN A 15 0.08 -19.04 25.18
C GLN A 15 1.45 -18.37 25.04
N ASN A 16 2.26 -18.95 24.17
CA ASN A 16 3.59 -18.49 23.81
C ASN A 16 3.41 -17.22 22.97
N THR A 17 3.05 -16.13 23.64
CA THR A 17 3.00 -14.78 23.08
C THR A 17 4.45 -14.32 22.92
N GLN A 18 5.15 -14.94 21.96
CA GLN A 18 6.39 -14.39 21.45
C GLN A 18 6.04 -13.01 20.90
N PRO A 19 6.68 -11.92 21.37
CA PRO A 19 6.40 -10.59 20.85
C PRO A 19 6.52 -10.65 19.33
N TYR A 20 5.54 -10.10 18.59
CA TYR A 20 5.55 -10.01 17.11
C TYR A 20 6.91 -9.52 16.56
N GLU A 21 7.62 -8.74 17.38
CA GLU A 21 8.98 -8.30 17.14
C GLU A 21 10.01 -9.44 16.96
N VAL A 22 9.91 -10.55 17.69
CA VAL A 22 10.78 -11.73 17.56
C VAL A 22 10.50 -12.47 16.26
N VAL A 23 9.23 -12.58 15.86
CA VAL A 23 8.81 -13.28 14.64
C VAL A 23 9.32 -12.58 13.38
N ARG A 24 9.28 -11.23 13.32
CA ARG A 24 9.86 -10.47 12.17
C ARG A 24 11.37 -10.66 12.03
N PHE A 25 12.09 -10.80 13.13
CA PHE A 25 13.54 -11.04 13.08
C PHE A 25 13.88 -12.48 12.72
N ASN A 26 13.00 -13.45 13.02
CA ASN A 26 13.19 -14.84 12.62
C ASN A 26 13.19 -14.99 11.09
N ALA A 27 12.29 -14.31 10.37
CA ALA A 27 12.30 -14.34 8.90
C ALA A 27 13.62 -13.79 8.31
N LEU A 28 14.17 -12.72 8.90
CA LEU A 28 15.45 -12.15 8.47
C LEU A 28 16.65 -13.04 8.84
N LYS A 29 16.61 -13.69 10.02
CA LYS A 29 17.64 -14.61 10.52
C LYS A 29 17.68 -15.91 9.73
N HIS A 30 16.52 -16.46 9.39
CA HIS A 30 16.37 -17.65 8.56
C HIS A 30 16.41 -17.33 7.05
N GLY A 31 16.44 -16.05 6.68
CA GLY A 31 16.50 -15.54 5.32
C GLY A 31 17.88 -14.96 4.96
N ILE A 32 18.03 -13.64 5.11
CA ILE A 32 19.21 -12.87 4.70
C ILE A 32 20.46 -13.25 5.51
N LEU A 33 20.31 -13.46 6.83
CA LEU A 33 21.41 -13.89 7.71
C LEU A 33 21.51 -15.41 7.87
N SER A 34 20.83 -16.17 7.01
CA SER A 34 20.89 -17.62 7.07
C SER A 34 22.32 -18.12 6.86
N ARG A 35 22.66 -19.18 7.60
CA ARG A 35 23.89 -19.94 7.37
C ARG A 35 23.92 -20.57 5.98
N TYR A 36 22.74 -20.91 5.44
CA TYR A 36 22.61 -21.50 4.12
C TYR A 36 22.58 -20.42 3.04
N THR A 37 23.40 -20.61 2.00
CA THR A 37 23.40 -19.71 0.84
C THR A 37 22.13 -19.86 0.04
N VAL A 38 21.60 -21.07 -0.14
CA VAL A 38 20.33 -21.37 -0.79
C VAL A 38 19.37 -21.95 0.25
N LEU A 39 18.14 -21.44 0.32
CA LEU A 39 17.12 -21.91 1.24
C LEU A 39 16.30 -23.05 0.63
N SER A 40 15.54 -23.76 1.47
CA SER A 40 14.74 -24.93 1.05
C SER A 40 13.68 -24.63 -0.02
N HIS A 41 13.21 -23.39 -0.12
CA HIS A 41 12.19 -22.95 -1.08
C HIS A 41 12.78 -22.25 -2.31
N GLU A 42 14.10 -22.24 -2.44
CA GLU A 42 14.79 -21.59 -3.55
C GLU A 42 15.35 -22.62 -4.54
N SER A 43 15.43 -22.22 -5.80
CA SER A 43 16.01 -23.05 -6.85
C SER A 43 17.53 -23.15 -6.66
N HIS A 44 17.99 -24.35 -6.30
CA HIS A 44 19.43 -24.66 -6.25
C HIS A 44 20.05 -24.62 -7.65
N ALA A 45 19.31 -25.04 -8.67
CA ALA A 45 19.74 -25.00 -10.06
C ALA A 45 20.01 -23.55 -10.53
N ASP A 46 19.18 -22.59 -10.13
CA ASP A 46 19.37 -21.18 -10.48
C ASP A 46 20.62 -20.59 -9.79
N TYR A 47 20.89 -21.01 -8.55
CA TYR A 47 22.11 -20.62 -7.84
C TYR A 47 23.36 -21.23 -8.49
N GLU A 48 23.32 -22.52 -8.83
CA GLU A 48 24.41 -23.19 -9.56
C GLU A 48 24.64 -22.55 -10.94
N SER A 49 23.58 -22.21 -11.66
CA SER A 49 23.67 -21.47 -12.92
C SER A 49 24.35 -20.10 -12.75
N LEU A 50 24.06 -19.38 -11.66
CA LEU A 50 24.73 -18.12 -11.33
C LEU A 50 26.21 -18.34 -11.04
N VAL A 51 26.55 -19.35 -10.23
CA VAL A 51 27.95 -19.70 -9.93
C VAL A 51 28.70 -20.03 -11.22
N ASN A 52 28.16 -20.91 -12.06
CA ASN A 52 28.77 -21.31 -13.33
C ASN A 52 28.97 -20.11 -14.27
N SER A 53 27.97 -19.23 -14.37
CA SER A 53 28.09 -18.00 -15.18
C SER A 53 29.24 -17.10 -14.69
N LEU A 54 29.40 -16.95 -13.38
CA LEU A 54 30.50 -16.16 -12.82
C LEU A 54 31.86 -16.87 -12.95
N MET A 55 31.89 -18.20 -12.90
CA MET A 55 33.09 -18.99 -13.17
C MET A 55 33.54 -18.81 -14.62
N ASP A 56 32.61 -18.86 -15.57
CA ASP A 56 32.86 -18.66 -16.99
C ASP A 56 33.29 -17.21 -17.30
N GLU A 57 32.67 -16.23 -16.65
CA GLU A 57 33.04 -14.81 -16.77
C GLU A 57 34.46 -14.54 -16.26
N HIS A 58 34.81 -15.13 -15.12
CA HIS A 58 36.04 -14.79 -14.43
C HIS A 58 37.21 -15.74 -14.69
N LEU A 59 36.99 -16.93 -15.26
CA LEU A 59 38.03 -17.91 -15.61
C LEU A 59 39.11 -18.06 -14.50
N PRO A 60 38.73 -18.52 -13.30
CA PRO A 60 39.65 -18.62 -12.18
C PRO A 60 40.75 -19.65 -12.43
N ALA A 61 41.99 -19.32 -12.06
CA ALA A 61 43.13 -20.22 -12.26
C ALA A 61 43.35 -21.22 -11.11
N GLY A 62 42.70 -21.04 -9.97
CA GLY A 62 42.90 -21.91 -8.82
C GLY A 62 41.85 -21.75 -7.72
N ALA A 63 41.96 -22.60 -6.69
CA ALA A 63 40.96 -22.74 -5.64
C ALA A 63 40.61 -21.44 -4.91
N THR A 64 41.58 -20.54 -4.68
CA THR A 64 41.31 -19.25 -4.03
C THR A 64 40.45 -18.33 -4.89
N GLU A 65 40.70 -18.26 -6.20
CA GLU A 65 39.89 -17.46 -7.12
C GLU A 65 38.49 -18.07 -7.28
N GLN A 66 38.40 -19.40 -7.38
CA GLN A 66 37.11 -20.12 -7.39
C GLN A 66 36.29 -19.81 -6.13
N HIS A 67 36.91 -19.89 -4.94
CA HIS A 67 36.24 -19.58 -3.69
C HIS A 67 35.74 -18.12 -3.62
N LEU A 68 36.52 -17.15 -4.11
CA LEU A 68 36.07 -15.75 -4.16
C LEU A 68 34.86 -15.59 -5.11
N ILE A 69 34.83 -16.32 -6.22
CA ILE A 69 33.69 -16.32 -7.15
C ILE A 69 32.43 -16.93 -6.50
N GLU A 70 32.57 -18.05 -5.80
CA GLU A 70 31.47 -18.66 -5.04
C GLU A 70 30.94 -17.68 -3.97
N GLU A 71 31.82 -16.96 -3.28
CA GLU A 71 31.45 -15.91 -2.33
C GLU A 71 30.72 -14.75 -3.01
N LEU A 72 31.14 -14.32 -4.21
CA LEU A 72 30.41 -13.31 -5.00
C LEU A 72 28.99 -13.79 -5.33
N ALA A 73 28.86 -15.02 -5.84
CA ALA A 73 27.56 -15.62 -6.12
C ALA A 73 26.68 -15.65 -4.87
N SER A 74 27.26 -16.04 -3.73
CA SER A 74 26.61 -16.10 -2.43
C SER A 74 26.12 -14.73 -1.93
N VAL A 75 26.87 -13.66 -2.20
CA VAL A 75 26.47 -12.28 -1.88
C VAL A 75 25.36 -11.79 -2.82
N ILE A 76 25.49 -12.01 -4.13
CA ILE A 76 24.45 -11.67 -5.12
C ILE A 76 23.13 -12.36 -4.75
N TRP A 77 23.18 -13.64 -4.40
CA TRP A 77 21.99 -14.40 -4.02
C TRP A 77 21.30 -13.82 -2.78
N ARG A 78 22.06 -13.42 -1.76
CA ARG A 78 21.50 -12.75 -0.57
C ARG A 78 20.96 -11.36 -0.89
N LYS A 79 21.58 -10.59 -1.78
CA LYS A 79 21.05 -9.29 -2.23
C LYS A 79 19.69 -9.45 -2.90
N ARG A 80 19.48 -10.49 -3.72
CA ARG A 80 18.16 -10.80 -4.31
C ARG A 80 17.08 -10.98 -3.23
N ARG A 81 17.38 -11.66 -2.12
CA ARG A 81 16.44 -11.78 -0.99
C ARG A 81 16.12 -10.45 -0.33
N VAL A 82 17.09 -9.56 -0.19
CA VAL A 82 16.86 -8.22 0.41
C VAL A 82 15.82 -7.48 -0.43
N LEU A 83 16.00 -7.44 -1.75
CA LEU A 83 15.07 -6.79 -2.68
C LEU A 83 13.67 -7.42 -2.64
N GLN A 84 13.59 -8.76 -2.61
CA GLN A 84 12.31 -9.47 -2.49
C GLN A 84 11.61 -9.16 -1.15
N ALA A 85 12.37 -9.13 -0.04
CA ALA A 85 11.84 -8.81 1.28
C ALA A 85 11.37 -7.36 1.38
N GLU A 86 12.08 -6.43 0.73
CA GLU A 86 11.68 -5.03 0.61
C GLU A 86 10.37 -4.91 -0.17
N GLY A 87 10.31 -5.49 -1.37
CA GLY A 87 9.09 -5.49 -2.18
C GLY A 87 7.89 -6.12 -1.45
N ALA A 88 8.10 -7.24 -0.74
CA ALA A 88 7.06 -7.87 0.08
C ALA A 88 6.63 -6.97 1.26
N THR A 89 7.56 -6.24 1.87
CA THR A 89 7.27 -5.30 2.96
C THR A 89 6.45 -4.11 2.46
N ILE A 90 6.84 -3.53 1.32
CA ILE A 90 6.10 -2.44 0.67
C ILE A 90 4.70 -2.90 0.28
N ASN A 91 4.56 -4.05 -0.39
CA ASN A 91 3.25 -4.58 -0.78
C ASN A 91 2.34 -4.86 0.42
N LYS A 92 2.91 -5.36 1.53
CA LYS A 92 2.16 -5.55 2.77
C LYS A 92 1.68 -4.22 3.34
N GLY A 93 2.55 -3.21 3.40
CA GLY A 93 2.20 -1.89 3.90
C GLY A 93 1.18 -1.18 3.01
N LEU A 94 1.32 -1.22 1.69
CA LEU A 94 0.32 -0.70 0.74
C LEU A 94 -1.05 -1.36 0.95
N LYS A 95 -1.09 -2.69 1.12
CA LYS A 95 -2.34 -3.42 1.40
C LYS A 95 -2.97 -3.02 2.75
N GLU A 96 -2.16 -2.70 3.76
CA GLU A 96 -2.62 -2.20 5.06
C GLU A 96 -3.19 -0.78 4.95
N SER A 97 -2.49 0.12 4.24
CA SER A 97 -2.92 1.52 4.02
C SER A 97 -4.21 1.60 3.20
N ALA A 98 -4.32 0.83 2.11
CA ALA A 98 -5.50 0.84 1.24
C ALA A 98 -6.79 0.40 1.94
N ARG A 99 -6.70 -0.33 3.07
CA ARG A 99 -7.85 -0.73 3.89
C ARG A 99 -8.31 0.34 4.87
N SER A 100 -7.54 1.42 5.02
CA SER A 100 -7.70 2.43 6.06
C SER A 100 -8.10 3.78 5.48
N ALA A 101 -9.11 3.81 4.60
CA ALA A 101 -9.62 5.04 3.97
C ALA A 101 -9.92 6.16 4.99
N LYS A 102 -10.56 5.79 6.11
CA LYS A 102 -10.91 6.71 7.22
C LYS A 102 -9.73 7.39 7.90
N THR A 103 -8.49 6.91 7.71
CA THR A 103 -7.29 7.55 8.27
C THR A 103 -6.46 8.23 7.18
N VAL A 104 -6.28 7.55 6.05
CA VAL A 104 -5.41 8.00 4.95
C VAL A 104 -6.01 9.21 4.25
N ILE A 105 -7.32 9.20 3.96
CA ILE A 105 -7.97 10.28 3.21
C ILE A 105 -7.87 11.61 3.97
N PRO A 106 -8.34 11.73 5.23
CA PRO A 106 -8.16 12.97 5.99
C PRO A 106 -6.69 13.40 6.15
N ALA A 107 -5.76 12.44 6.26
CA ALA A 107 -4.33 12.74 6.38
C ALA A 107 -3.73 13.34 5.09
N ALA A 108 -4.31 13.04 3.93
CA ALA A 108 -3.87 13.57 2.64
C ALA A 108 -4.11 15.08 2.48
N ALA A 109 -5.12 15.63 3.17
CA ALA A 109 -5.44 17.05 3.19
C ALA A 109 -5.86 17.48 4.61
N PRO A 110 -4.91 17.61 5.56
CA PRO A 110 -5.21 17.71 7.00
C PRO A 110 -5.97 18.96 7.42
N PHE A 111 -6.02 19.99 6.56
CA PHE A 111 -6.75 21.24 6.81
C PHE A 111 -8.07 21.31 6.05
N GLU A 112 -8.42 20.30 5.25
CA GLU A 112 -9.70 20.20 4.56
C GLU A 112 -10.75 19.57 5.49
N MET A 113 -11.71 20.36 5.94
CA MET A 113 -12.76 19.87 6.84
C MET A 113 -13.73 18.95 6.12
N GLY A 114 -14.18 17.89 6.79
CA GLY A 114 -15.22 16.98 6.27
C GLY A 114 -14.73 15.96 5.25
N LEU A 115 -13.42 15.81 5.07
CA LEU A 115 -12.82 14.73 4.29
C LEU A 115 -12.76 13.46 5.16
N SER A 116 -13.81 12.64 5.18
CA SER A 116 -13.92 11.50 6.09
C SER A 116 -13.33 10.20 5.52
N GLY A 117 -13.34 10.04 4.19
CA GLY A 117 -13.03 8.78 3.54
C GLY A 117 -14.04 7.67 3.83
N GLU A 118 -15.24 8.04 4.31
CA GLU A 118 -16.32 7.10 4.55
C GLU A 118 -17.00 6.72 3.24
N GLY A 119 -17.15 5.41 3.00
CA GLY A 119 -17.71 4.87 1.76
C GLY A 119 -16.68 4.75 0.62
N THR A 120 -15.48 5.30 0.78
CA THR A 120 -14.46 5.32 -0.27
C THR A 120 -13.53 4.10 -0.17
N ASP A 121 -13.36 3.37 -1.27
CA ASP A 121 -12.31 2.37 -1.42
C ASP A 121 -11.08 3.00 -2.08
N ILE A 122 -9.96 3.04 -1.37
CA ILE A 122 -8.71 3.60 -1.92
C ILE A 122 -8.26 2.83 -3.17
N ARG A 123 -8.58 1.54 -3.29
CA ARG A 123 -8.19 0.73 -4.44
C ARG A 123 -8.83 1.27 -5.73
N ASP A 124 -10.09 1.67 -5.65
CA ASP A 124 -10.79 2.26 -6.79
C ASP A 124 -10.12 3.56 -7.22
N LEU A 125 -9.67 4.37 -6.25
CA LEU A 125 -8.88 5.58 -6.56
C LEU A 125 -7.54 5.23 -7.21
N MET A 126 -6.80 4.25 -6.67
CA MET A 126 -5.49 3.89 -7.23
C MET A 126 -5.56 3.30 -8.64
N ASP A 127 -6.67 2.68 -9.02
CA ASP A 127 -6.88 2.05 -10.32
C ASP A 127 -7.36 3.03 -11.41
N LEU A 128 -7.74 4.27 -11.05
CA LEU A 128 -8.17 5.28 -12.02
C LEU A 128 -7.02 5.73 -12.92
N LYS A 129 -7.32 5.89 -14.21
CA LYS A 129 -6.37 6.50 -15.15
C LYS A 129 -6.46 8.03 -15.09
N PRO A 130 -5.41 8.74 -15.53
CA PRO A 130 -5.42 10.20 -15.53
C PRO A 130 -6.65 10.81 -16.22
N GLU A 131 -7.09 10.25 -17.34
CA GLU A 131 -8.30 10.67 -18.04
C GLU A 131 -9.56 10.54 -17.16
N ASP A 132 -9.72 9.40 -16.48
CA ASP A 132 -10.87 9.09 -15.61
C ASP A 132 -10.87 9.98 -14.37
N VAL A 133 -9.70 10.32 -13.82
CA VAL A 133 -9.55 11.28 -12.72
C VAL A 133 -10.06 12.66 -13.15
N THR A 134 -9.64 13.15 -14.32
CA THR A 134 -10.09 14.47 -14.80
C THR A 134 -11.58 14.51 -15.13
N GLU A 135 -12.16 13.39 -15.56
CA GLU A 135 -13.60 13.26 -15.77
C GLU A 135 -14.35 13.25 -14.43
N SER A 136 -13.91 12.44 -13.47
CA SER A 136 -14.45 12.39 -12.10
C SER A 136 -14.45 13.78 -11.44
N GLN A 137 -13.34 14.53 -11.56
CA GLN A 137 -13.24 15.88 -11.02
C GLN A 137 -14.26 16.84 -11.63
N ARG A 138 -14.45 16.76 -12.96
CA ARG A 138 -15.44 17.58 -13.66
C ARG A 138 -16.86 17.20 -13.28
N ALA A 139 -17.15 15.90 -13.22
CA ALA A 139 -18.47 15.38 -12.84
C ALA A 139 -18.84 15.79 -11.40
N ALA A 140 -17.93 15.57 -10.44
CA ALA A 140 -18.16 15.91 -9.04
C ALA A 140 -18.33 17.42 -8.83
N ARG A 141 -17.56 18.25 -9.53
CA ARG A 141 -17.75 19.72 -9.51
C ARG A 141 -19.12 20.10 -10.08
N HIS A 142 -19.50 19.53 -11.22
CA HIS A 142 -20.76 19.84 -11.89
C HIS A 142 -21.96 19.49 -11.01
N ASP A 143 -21.92 18.35 -10.33
CA ASP A 143 -22.98 17.93 -9.41
C ASP A 143 -23.08 18.84 -8.17
N LEU A 144 -21.93 19.24 -7.60
CA LEU A 144 -21.88 20.21 -6.51
C LEU A 144 -22.45 21.57 -6.94
N ASP A 145 -22.10 22.06 -8.13
CA ASP A 145 -22.61 23.33 -8.67
C ASP A 145 -24.12 23.27 -8.95
N ALA A 146 -24.61 22.14 -9.48
CA ALA A 146 -26.03 21.88 -9.70
C ALA A 146 -26.82 21.87 -8.39
N THR A 147 -26.29 21.18 -7.37
CA THR A 147 -26.86 21.11 -6.01
C THR A 147 -26.89 22.48 -5.35
N ASN A 148 -25.78 23.23 -5.39
CA ASN A 148 -25.73 24.60 -4.86
C ASN A 148 -26.72 25.54 -5.56
N LYS A 149 -26.89 25.40 -6.88
CA LYS A 149 -27.87 26.15 -7.65
C LYS A 149 -29.30 25.81 -7.25
N ALA A 150 -29.62 24.54 -7.04
CA ALA A 150 -30.93 24.11 -6.56
C ALA A 150 -31.23 24.71 -5.17
N SER A 151 -30.28 24.61 -4.23
CA SER A 151 -30.36 25.25 -2.90
C SER A 151 -30.60 26.76 -2.99
N ALA A 152 -29.90 27.45 -3.89
CA ALA A 152 -30.07 28.89 -4.09
C ALA A 152 -31.47 29.24 -4.67
N ILE A 153 -32.02 28.42 -5.56
CA ILE A 153 -33.37 28.59 -6.11
C ILE A 153 -34.41 28.44 -4.99
N LEU A 154 -34.30 27.40 -4.16
CA LEU A 154 -35.22 27.16 -3.05
C LEU A 154 -35.18 28.30 -2.03
N ARG A 155 -33.97 28.74 -1.65
CA ARG A 155 -33.78 29.87 -0.73
C ARG A 155 -34.35 31.18 -1.26
N LYS A 156 -34.24 31.45 -2.56
CA LYS A 156 -34.82 32.65 -3.19
C LYS A 156 -36.35 32.61 -3.20
N GLY A 157 -36.92 31.41 -3.27
CA GLY A 157 -38.37 31.18 -3.32
C GLY A 157 -39.02 31.70 -4.61
N GLY A 158 -40.35 31.81 -4.57
CA GLY A 158 -41.20 32.28 -5.67
C GLY A 158 -41.94 31.16 -6.41
N ASP A 159 -42.70 31.56 -7.44
CA ASP A 159 -43.56 30.62 -8.17
C ASP A 159 -42.76 29.50 -8.83
N ARG A 160 -43.21 28.26 -8.61
CA ARG A 160 -42.58 27.02 -9.11
C ARG A 160 -41.13 26.87 -8.68
N ALA A 161 -40.76 27.35 -7.49
CA ALA A 161 -39.42 27.19 -6.93
C ALA A 161 -39.01 25.72 -6.86
N TYR A 162 -39.92 24.83 -6.41
CA TYR A 162 -39.74 23.39 -6.40
C TYR A 162 -39.34 22.83 -7.78
N ASP A 163 -40.19 23.02 -8.80
CA ASP A 163 -39.92 22.50 -10.16
C ASP A 163 -38.65 23.07 -10.80
N LYS A 164 -38.27 24.31 -10.45
CA LYS A 164 -37.05 24.94 -10.96
C LYS A 164 -35.80 24.37 -10.27
N ALA A 165 -35.86 24.14 -8.96
CA ALA A 165 -34.77 23.55 -8.20
C ALA A 165 -34.56 22.09 -8.60
N LEU A 166 -35.64 21.31 -8.71
CA LEU A 166 -35.58 19.93 -9.15
C LEU A 166 -34.94 19.81 -10.54
N ARG A 167 -35.34 20.65 -11.50
CA ARG A 167 -34.70 20.69 -12.84
C ARG A 167 -33.25 21.15 -12.85
N ALA A 168 -32.77 21.79 -11.79
CA ALA A 168 -31.37 22.21 -11.70
C ALA A 168 -30.46 21.05 -11.24
N LEU A 169 -31.01 20.05 -10.54
CA LEU A 169 -30.28 18.86 -10.11
C LEU A 169 -29.96 17.93 -11.29
N LEU A 170 -28.87 17.18 -11.17
CA LEU A 170 -28.51 16.15 -12.14
C LEU A 170 -29.51 14.98 -12.12
N PRO A 171 -29.58 14.15 -13.18
CA PRO A 171 -30.46 12.99 -13.24
C PRO A 171 -30.35 12.10 -12.00
N ASP A 172 -29.14 11.64 -11.66
CA ASP A 172 -28.93 10.72 -10.53
C ASP A 172 -29.40 11.32 -9.19
N SER A 173 -29.14 12.61 -8.96
CA SER A 173 -29.58 13.33 -7.76
C SER A 173 -31.09 13.52 -7.70
N ARG A 174 -31.78 13.57 -8.85
CA ARG A 174 -33.25 13.59 -8.93
C ARG A 174 -33.85 12.22 -8.69
N ASP A 175 -33.27 11.19 -9.30
CA ASP A 175 -33.72 9.80 -9.12
C ASP A 175 -33.59 9.41 -7.63
N TRP A 176 -32.52 9.87 -6.97
CA TRP A 176 -32.35 9.70 -5.53
C TRP A 176 -33.38 10.46 -4.68
N TRP A 177 -33.73 11.69 -5.07
CA TRP A 177 -34.84 12.42 -4.43
C TRP A 177 -36.18 11.69 -4.60
N GLU A 178 -36.46 11.18 -5.80
CA GLU A 178 -37.71 10.48 -6.11
C GLU A 178 -37.89 9.23 -5.25
N SER A 179 -36.82 8.47 -4.97
CA SER A 179 -36.92 7.30 -4.08
C SER A 179 -37.35 7.66 -2.66
N TYR A 180 -36.85 8.77 -2.10
CA TYR A 180 -37.23 9.26 -0.78
C TYR A 180 -38.67 9.76 -0.71
N VAL A 181 -39.18 10.32 -1.81
CA VAL A 181 -40.58 10.73 -1.91
C VAL A 181 -41.51 9.52 -2.03
N GLU A 182 -41.11 8.51 -2.80
CA GLU A 182 -41.87 7.25 -2.94
C GLU A 182 -41.98 6.47 -1.63
N GLU A 183 -40.95 6.54 -0.79
CA GLU A 183 -40.91 5.91 0.54
C GLU A 183 -41.64 6.72 1.64
N GLU A 184 -42.32 7.82 1.27
CA GLU A 184 -43.03 8.75 2.17
C GLU A 184 -42.14 9.40 3.25
N GLU A 185 -40.81 9.38 3.06
CA GLU A 185 -39.86 10.00 4.00
C GLU A 185 -39.84 11.54 3.87
N TYR A 186 -40.13 12.06 2.68
CA TYR A 186 -40.25 13.49 2.41
C TYR A 186 -41.48 13.83 1.59
N THR A 187 -41.98 15.06 1.75
CA THR A 187 -43.05 15.62 0.90
C THR A 187 -42.47 16.23 -0.37
N ALA A 188 -43.18 16.04 -1.50
CA ALA A 188 -42.82 16.59 -2.81
C ALA A 188 -43.08 18.11 -2.92
N ASP A 189 -42.48 18.88 -2.02
CA ASP A 189 -42.63 20.34 -1.93
C ASP A 189 -41.29 21.03 -1.66
N VAL A 190 -41.34 22.35 -1.50
CA VAL A 190 -40.14 23.19 -1.27
C VAL A 190 -39.44 22.83 0.04
N GLU A 191 -40.19 22.50 1.09
CA GLU A 191 -39.64 22.21 2.41
C GLU A 191 -38.97 20.84 2.41
N GLY A 192 -39.65 19.81 1.90
CA GLY A 192 -39.10 18.46 1.77
C GLY A 192 -37.83 18.43 0.92
N LEU A 193 -37.83 19.06 -0.25
CA LEU A 193 -36.65 19.12 -1.12
C LEU A 193 -35.50 19.91 -0.47
N THR A 194 -35.80 20.97 0.30
CA THR A 194 -34.77 21.73 1.02
C THR A 194 -34.10 20.88 2.10
N SER A 195 -34.90 20.12 2.87
CA SER A 195 -34.40 19.23 3.91
C SER A 195 -33.55 18.12 3.31
N PHE A 196 -34.03 17.42 2.26
CA PHE A 196 -33.25 16.40 1.56
C PHE A 196 -31.91 16.92 1.02
N ILE A 197 -31.92 18.08 0.36
CA ILE A 197 -30.69 18.65 -0.17
C ILE A 197 -29.70 18.99 0.94
N THR A 198 -30.19 19.45 2.09
CA THR A 198 -29.33 19.86 3.22
C THR A 198 -28.78 18.67 3.99
N GLU A 199 -29.62 17.65 4.22
CA GLU A 199 -29.33 16.51 5.10
C GLU A 199 -28.60 15.37 4.36
N HIS A 200 -28.83 15.21 3.06
CA HIS A 200 -28.34 14.07 2.29
C HIS A 200 -27.49 14.48 1.09
N LEU A 201 -28.06 15.23 0.15
CA LEU A 201 -27.40 15.50 -1.14
C LEU A 201 -26.16 16.38 -0.99
N SER A 202 -26.26 17.51 -0.29
CA SER A 202 -25.15 18.46 -0.13
C SER A 202 -23.95 17.82 0.56
N PRO A 203 -24.08 17.09 1.68
CA PRO A 203 -22.95 16.38 2.29
C PRO A 203 -22.22 15.46 1.30
N VAL A 204 -22.97 14.64 0.54
CA VAL A 204 -22.40 13.70 -0.44
C VAL A 204 -21.70 14.43 -1.58
N CYS A 205 -22.32 15.43 -2.22
CA CYS A 205 -21.69 16.18 -3.30
C CYS A 205 -20.42 16.93 -2.83
N HIS A 206 -20.42 17.49 -1.62
CA HIS A 206 -19.23 18.14 -1.06
C HIS A 206 -18.12 17.13 -0.77
N GLN A 207 -18.45 15.97 -0.20
CA GLN A 207 -17.46 14.93 0.05
C GLN A 207 -16.86 14.43 -1.26
N GLN A 208 -17.69 14.07 -2.24
CA GLN A 208 -17.27 13.57 -3.54
C GLN A 208 -16.38 14.56 -4.29
N GLU A 209 -16.75 15.85 -4.29
CA GLU A 209 -15.92 16.89 -4.91
C GLU A 209 -14.57 17.03 -4.23
N LYS A 210 -14.53 17.09 -2.89
CA LYS A 210 -13.28 17.21 -2.15
C LYS A 210 -12.38 16.02 -2.38
N GLU A 211 -12.91 14.80 -2.29
CA GLU A 211 -12.14 13.57 -2.53
C GLU A 211 -11.59 13.52 -3.96
N SER A 212 -12.43 13.82 -4.97
CA SER A 212 -12.00 13.85 -6.37
C SER A 212 -10.94 14.92 -6.64
N ARG A 213 -11.08 16.11 -6.05
CA ARG A 213 -10.08 17.19 -6.10
C ARG A 213 -8.77 16.82 -5.42
N HIS A 214 -8.82 16.03 -4.35
CA HIS A 214 -7.66 15.58 -3.58
C HIS A 214 -7.12 14.21 -4.01
N HIS A 215 -7.60 13.64 -5.11
CA HIS A 215 -7.21 12.32 -5.61
C HIS A 215 -5.70 12.07 -5.55
N ASP A 216 -4.89 12.93 -6.18
CA ASP A 216 -3.43 12.76 -6.22
C ASP A 216 -2.80 12.80 -4.82
N ALA A 217 -3.32 13.65 -3.93
CA ALA A 217 -2.84 13.73 -2.56
C ALA A 217 -3.17 12.44 -1.79
N ILE A 218 -4.37 11.89 -1.98
CA ILE A 218 -4.82 10.64 -1.37
C ILE A 218 -3.96 9.46 -1.86
N VAL A 219 -3.70 9.37 -3.16
CA VAL A 219 -2.83 8.34 -3.74
C VAL A 219 -1.41 8.44 -3.17
N ASN A 220 -0.83 9.64 -3.15
CA ASN A 220 0.50 9.86 -2.61
C ASN A 220 0.59 9.56 -1.11
N GLN A 221 -0.42 9.96 -0.33
CA GLN A 221 -0.51 9.65 1.10
C GLN A 221 -0.59 8.14 1.34
N THR A 222 -1.41 7.43 0.56
CA THR A 222 -1.55 5.96 0.63
C THR A 222 -0.21 5.28 0.40
N ILE A 223 0.52 5.69 -0.65
CA ILE A 223 1.83 5.15 -0.99
C ILE A 223 2.84 5.46 0.13
N GLY A 224 2.87 6.71 0.59
CA GLY A 224 3.78 7.16 1.65
C GLY A 224 3.61 6.37 2.95
N GLU A 225 2.37 6.20 3.41
CA GLU A 225 2.07 5.40 4.60
C GLU A 225 2.40 3.91 4.39
N GLY A 226 2.17 3.40 3.17
CA GLY A 226 2.43 2.02 2.81
C GLY A 226 3.92 1.64 2.78
N LEU A 227 4.82 2.58 2.51
CA LEU A 227 6.27 2.31 2.49
C LEU A 227 6.84 1.92 3.87
N GLN A 228 6.22 2.37 4.97
CA GLN A 228 6.61 2.03 6.34
C GLN A 228 8.13 2.08 6.57
N ALA A 229 8.75 3.25 6.32
CA ALA A 229 10.21 3.45 6.23
C ALA A 229 11.03 2.80 7.37
N TYR A 230 10.52 2.79 8.60
CA TYR A 230 11.17 2.16 9.75
C TYR A 230 11.40 0.64 9.59
N LYS A 231 10.56 -0.05 8.79
CA LYS A 231 10.76 -1.47 8.46
C LYS A 231 11.85 -1.64 7.40
N LEU A 232 11.92 -0.73 6.43
CA LEU A 232 12.90 -0.74 5.35
C LEU A 232 14.31 -0.39 5.82
N GLU A 233 14.45 0.45 6.85
CA GLU A 233 15.75 0.82 7.42
C GLU A 233 16.60 -0.41 7.81
N LYS A 234 15.97 -1.46 8.33
CA LYS A 234 16.65 -2.72 8.69
C LYS A 234 17.19 -3.42 7.45
N LEU A 235 16.44 -3.44 6.35
CA LEU A 235 16.85 -4.06 5.09
C LEU A 235 17.99 -3.29 4.44
N SER A 236 17.93 -1.95 4.44
CA SER A 236 18.99 -1.06 3.93
C SER A 236 20.34 -1.28 4.62
N ARG A 237 20.34 -1.54 5.93
CA ARG A 237 21.58 -1.89 6.67
C ARG A 237 22.20 -3.20 6.16
N TYR A 238 21.39 -4.19 5.79
CA TYR A 238 21.88 -5.45 5.23
C TYR A 238 22.37 -5.27 3.80
N GLU A 239 21.65 -4.52 2.99
CA GLU A 239 22.10 -4.16 1.64
C GLU A 239 23.49 -3.52 1.67
N THR A 240 23.67 -2.48 2.50
CA THR A 240 24.96 -1.80 2.67
C THR A 240 26.07 -2.78 3.09
N HIS A 241 25.78 -3.72 3.98
CA HIS A 241 26.76 -4.72 4.40
C HIS A 241 27.12 -5.69 3.26
N LEU A 242 26.13 -6.15 2.50
CA LEU A 242 26.32 -7.03 1.35
C LEU A 242 27.09 -6.34 0.23
N ASP A 243 26.84 -5.06 -0.03
CA ASP A 243 27.56 -4.25 -1.02
C ASP A 243 29.03 -4.14 -0.68
N ARG A 244 29.34 -3.76 0.56
CA ARG A 244 30.73 -3.70 1.04
C ARG A 244 31.41 -5.06 1.02
N LYS A 245 30.67 -6.16 1.20
CA LYS A 245 31.24 -7.52 1.06
C LYS A 245 31.49 -7.83 -0.41
N PHE A 246 30.54 -7.53 -1.30
CA PHE A 246 30.65 -7.72 -2.74
C PHE A 246 31.87 -7.00 -3.31
N GLU A 247 31.99 -5.69 -3.05
CA GLU A 247 33.09 -4.87 -3.55
C GLU A 247 34.46 -5.36 -3.08
N ARG A 248 34.59 -5.73 -1.79
CA ARG A 248 35.86 -6.26 -1.25
C ARG A 248 36.23 -7.60 -1.86
N THR A 249 35.28 -8.51 -2.03
CA THR A 249 35.52 -9.81 -2.66
C THR A 249 35.93 -9.64 -4.11
N LEU A 250 35.24 -8.78 -4.86
CA LEU A 250 35.54 -8.49 -6.26
C LEU A 250 36.92 -7.83 -6.42
N ALA A 251 37.22 -6.82 -5.59
CA ALA A 251 38.53 -6.17 -5.60
C ALA A 251 39.68 -7.15 -5.29
N MET A 252 39.47 -8.08 -4.36
CA MET A 252 40.45 -9.13 -4.06
C MET A 252 40.65 -10.07 -5.25
N LEU A 253 39.56 -10.49 -5.91
CA LEU A 253 39.62 -11.34 -7.10
C LEU A 253 40.40 -10.66 -8.24
N ILE A 254 40.11 -9.39 -8.52
CA ILE A 254 40.84 -8.59 -9.52
C ILE A 254 42.32 -8.51 -9.16
N LYS A 255 42.64 -8.18 -7.90
CA LYS A 255 44.03 -8.10 -7.44
C LYS A 255 44.82 -9.41 -7.60
N LEU A 256 44.20 -10.55 -7.33
CA LEU A 256 44.85 -11.86 -7.53
C LEU A 256 45.13 -12.13 -9.02
N LYS A 257 44.19 -11.76 -9.90
CA LYS A 257 44.37 -11.88 -11.35
C LYS A 257 45.48 -10.97 -11.86
N ASP A 258 45.57 -9.73 -11.36
CA ASP A 258 46.66 -8.81 -11.74
C ASP A 258 48.02 -9.34 -11.33
N LEU A 259 48.15 -9.81 -10.08
CA LEU A 259 49.38 -10.42 -9.57
C LEU A 259 49.80 -11.66 -10.36
N ARG A 260 48.84 -12.43 -10.87
CA ARG A 260 49.10 -13.56 -11.75
C ARG A 260 49.61 -13.08 -13.10
N SER A 261 48.93 -12.14 -13.74
CA SER A 261 49.32 -11.58 -15.04
C SER A 261 50.73 -10.99 -14.99
N SER A 262 51.10 -10.32 -13.91
CA SER A 262 52.46 -9.77 -13.71
C SER A 262 53.54 -10.82 -13.44
N ARG A 263 53.18 -12.06 -13.11
CA ARG A 263 54.13 -13.18 -12.93
C ARG A 263 54.34 -13.99 -14.20
N THR A 264 53.35 -13.97 -15.10
CA THR A 264 53.38 -14.68 -16.38
C THR A 264 53.88 -13.84 -17.56
N GLY A 265 53.90 -12.51 -17.42
CA GLY A 265 54.53 -11.58 -18.37
C GLY A 265 55.95 -11.22 -17.96
#